data_AF-A0AB73C235-F1
#
_entry.id   AF-A0AB73C235-F1
#
_cell.length_a   1.000
_cell.length_b   1.000
_cell.length_c   1.000
_cell.angle_alpha   90.00
_cell.angle_beta   90.00
_cell.angle_gamma   90.00
#
_symmetry.space_group_name_H-M   'P 1'
#
loop_
_entity.id
_entity.type
_entity.pdbx_description
1 polymer ?
#
loop_
_entity_poly.entity_id
_entity_poly.type
_entity_poly.pdbx_seq_one_letter_code
_entity_poly.pdbx_strand_id
1 'polypeptide(L)'
;MKKLWTYHYQKGLRSCLLSKNILTKDNFLYFTLCYDKKGFYESLLLQYNRETAQARVLFQEEHVIGSLGIYENGNFYFTSMSGNIYCIGEEGEEKWKIPIGHGNADPYIICDTDRIYAANHGLYCINMEKGDQL
;
A
#
# COMPACT_ATOMS: atom_id res chain seq x y z
N MET A 1 16.44 -25.69 8.05
CA MET A 1 15.54 -25.18 6.99
C MET A 1 16.37 -24.40 5.98
N LYS A 2 16.24 -24.65 4.67
CA LYS A 2 17.01 -23.95 3.62
C LYS A 2 16.20 -22.76 3.11
N LYS A 3 16.76 -21.55 3.22
CA LYS A 3 16.19 -20.34 2.64
C LYS A 3 16.46 -20.32 1.13
N LEU A 4 15.45 -20.01 0.32
CA LEU A 4 15.59 -19.93 -1.15
C LEU A 4 16.18 -18.60 -1.60
N TRP A 5 15.68 -17.47 -1.09
CA TRP A 5 16.17 -16.13 -1.42
C TRP A 5 15.77 -15.09 -0.35
N THR A 6 16.32 -13.88 -0.46
CA THR A 6 15.91 -12.68 0.31
C THR A 6 15.72 -11.51 -0.64
N TYR A 7 14.68 -10.71 -0.41
CA TYR A 7 14.66 -9.36 -0.94
C TYR A 7 15.52 -8.44 -0.06
N HIS A 8 16.41 -7.66 -0.69
CA HIS A 8 17.20 -6.64 -0.01
C HIS A 8 16.84 -5.27 -0.60
N TYR A 9 16.40 -4.36 0.26
CA TYR A 9 16.16 -2.97 -0.12
C TYR A 9 17.48 -2.23 -0.39
N GLN A 10 17.37 -1.03 -0.99
CA GLN A 10 18.52 -0.22 -1.37
C GLN A 10 19.40 0.12 -0.15
N LYS A 11 20.72 0.11 -0.36
CA LYS A 11 21.69 0.41 0.70
C LYS A 11 21.53 1.85 1.18
N GLY A 12 21.52 2.05 2.50
CA GLY A 12 21.46 3.36 3.13
C GLY A 12 20.08 3.77 3.64
N LEU A 13 19.01 3.04 3.27
CA LEU A 13 17.70 3.21 3.88
C LEU A 13 17.74 2.79 5.35
N ARG A 14 16.98 3.51 6.19
CA ARG A 14 16.89 3.32 7.64
C ARG A 14 15.46 3.02 8.05
N SER A 15 15.31 2.37 9.21
CA SER A 15 13.99 2.07 9.80
C SER A 15 13.02 1.40 8.82
N CYS A 16 13.54 0.49 8.00
CA CYS A 16 12.78 -0.12 6.92
C CYS A 16 11.78 -1.14 7.46
N LEU A 17 10.53 -1.01 7.04
CA LEU A 17 9.44 -1.91 7.37
C LEU A 17 8.72 -2.29 6.07
N LEU A 18 8.48 -3.59 5.89
CA LEU A 18 7.60 -4.07 4.83
C LEU A 18 6.15 -4.10 5.34
N SER A 19 5.19 -3.99 4.43
CA SER A 19 3.76 -4.13 4.75
C SER A 19 3.47 -5.43 5.52
N LYS A 20 2.49 -5.36 6.43
CA LYS A 20 2.03 -6.52 7.22
C LYS A 20 1.52 -7.68 6.36
N ASN A 21 1.03 -7.37 5.16
CA ASN A 21 0.56 -8.31 4.15
C ASN A 21 1.33 -8.12 2.83
N ILE A 22 1.39 -9.19 2.05
CA ILE A 22 2.00 -9.24 0.71
C ILE A 22 0.97 -9.87 -0.21
N LEU A 23 0.78 -9.30 -1.41
CA LEU A 23 -0.01 -9.92 -2.47
C LEU A 23 0.91 -10.73 -3.37
N THR A 24 0.44 -11.89 -3.84
CA THR A 24 1.09 -12.62 -4.93
C THR A 24 0.14 -12.75 -6.11
N LYS A 25 0.66 -12.50 -7.31
CA LYS A 25 -0.04 -12.70 -8.59
C LYS A 25 0.99 -13.11 -9.63
N ASP A 26 0.73 -14.23 -10.30
CA ASP A 26 1.66 -14.86 -11.24
C ASP A 26 3.09 -14.96 -10.65
N ASN A 27 4.08 -14.36 -11.32
CA ASN A 27 5.49 -14.35 -10.91
C ASN A 27 5.86 -13.17 -10.00
N PHE A 28 4.88 -12.35 -9.61
CA PHE A 28 5.11 -11.12 -8.87
C PHE A 28 4.66 -11.23 -7.41
N LEU A 29 5.41 -10.53 -6.55
CA LEU A 29 4.98 -10.14 -5.21
C LEU A 29 4.74 -8.64 -5.21
N TYR A 30 3.73 -8.20 -4.48
CA TYR A 30 3.46 -6.79 -4.24
C TYR A 30 3.45 -6.56 -2.74
N PHE A 31 4.11 -5.49 -2.32
CA PHE A 31 4.23 -5.11 -0.92
C PHE A 31 4.64 -3.64 -0.82
N THR A 32 4.40 -3.02 0.33
CA THR A 32 4.94 -1.69 0.59
C THR A 32 6.25 -1.77 1.35
N LEU A 33 7.15 -0.82 1.08
CA LEU A 33 8.38 -0.59 1.82
C LEU A 33 8.33 0.82 2.39
N CYS A 34 8.19 0.94 3.70
CA CYS A 34 8.30 2.19 4.44
C CYS A 34 9.72 2.36 4.97
N TYR A 35 10.27 3.57 4.93
CA TYR A 35 11.59 3.91 5.47
C TYR A 35 11.68 5.34 5.98
N ASP A 36 12.68 5.61 6.83
CA ASP A 36 13.04 6.97 7.24
C ASP A 36 13.76 7.72 6.11
N LYS A 37 13.22 8.88 5.77
CA LYS A 37 13.75 9.86 4.82
C LYS A 37 14.06 11.15 5.58
N LYS A 38 15.12 11.12 6.40
CA LYS A 38 15.68 12.29 7.10
C LYS A 38 14.66 12.99 8.03
N GLY A 39 14.00 12.24 8.91
CA GLY A 39 13.07 12.81 9.90
C GLY A 39 11.62 12.84 9.45
N PHE A 40 11.32 12.26 8.29
CA PHE A 40 9.98 11.94 7.84
C PHE A 40 9.95 10.51 7.26
N TYR A 41 8.77 9.90 7.11
CA TYR A 41 8.64 8.57 6.52
C TYR A 41 8.18 8.63 5.06
N GLU A 42 8.75 7.78 4.23
CA GLU A 42 8.29 7.56 2.86
C GLU A 42 7.99 6.08 2.65
N SER A 43 6.93 5.81 1.89
CA SER A 43 6.53 4.46 1.52
C SER A 43 6.49 4.28 0.01
N LEU A 44 6.95 3.12 -0.44
CA LEU A 44 6.90 2.70 -1.83
C LEU A 44 6.00 1.48 -1.96
N LEU A 45 5.05 1.49 -2.90
CA LEU A 45 4.44 0.26 -3.40
C LEU A 45 5.38 -0.36 -4.43
N LEU A 46 5.80 -1.59 -4.18
CA LEU A 46 6.75 -2.31 -5.02
C LEU A 46 6.07 -3.50 -5.69
N GLN A 47 6.44 -3.74 -6.95
CA GLN A 47 6.25 -5.02 -7.61
C GLN A 47 7.61 -5.70 -7.73
N TYR A 48 7.71 -6.93 -7.24
CA TYR A 48 8.93 -7.74 -7.24
C TYR A 48 8.75 -9.01 -8.07
N ASN A 49 9.57 -9.17 -9.11
CA ASN A 49 9.63 -10.38 -9.91
C ASN A 49 10.48 -11.44 -9.20
N ARG A 50 9.87 -12.59 -8.88
CA ARG A 50 10.54 -13.67 -8.13
C ARG A 50 11.53 -14.49 -8.98
N GLU A 51 11.42 -14.45 -10.30
CA GLU A 51 12.30 -15.16 -11.23
C GLU A 51 13.58 -14.35 -11.51
N THR A 52 13.42 -13.05 -11.76
CA THR A 52 14.55 -12.16 -12.11
C THR A 52 15.17 -11.46 -10.90
N ALA A 53 14.52 -11.54 -9.74
CA ALA A 53 14.86 -10.82 -8.52
C ALA A 53 14.92 -9.28 -8.68
N GLN A 54 14.14 -8.74 -9.62
CA GLN A 54 14.05 -7.30 -9.87
C GLN A 54 12.79 -6.71 -9.24
N ALA A 55 12.90 -5.51 -8.69
CA ALA A 55 11.77 -4.73 -8.21
C ALA A 55 11.60 -3.46 -9.05
N ARG A 56 10.34 -3.08 -9.29
CA ARG A 56 9.98 -1.72 -9.75
C ARG A 56 9.09 -1.03 -8.72
N VAL A 57 9.20 0.29 -8.66
CA VAL A 57 8.30 1.14 -7.87
C VAL A 57 7.06 1.39 -8.71
N LEU A 58 5.89 1.09 -8.16
CA LEU A 58 4.60 1.40 -8.76
C LEU A 58 4.07 2.74 -8.24
N PHE A 59 4.20 2.99 -6.94
CA PHE A 59 3.65 4.19 -6.31
C PHE A 59 4.52 4.63 -5.13
N GLN A 60 4.50 5.93 -4.83
CA GLN A 60 5.27 6.56 -3.76
C GLN A 60 4.36 7.49 -2.96
N GLU A 61 4.43 7.40 -1.64
CA GLU A 61 3.72 8.26 -0.70
C GLU A 61 4.71 8.81 0.31
N GLU A 62 4.72 10.13 0.49
CA GLU A 62 5.49 10.80 1.55
C GLU A 62 4.74 10.67 2.88
N HIS A 63 4.52 9.42 3.32
CA HIS A 63 4.08 9.02 4.64
C HIS A 63 4.17 7.49 4.77
N VAL A 64 3.90 6.98 5.98
CA VAL A 64 3.80 5.55 6.27
C VAL A 64 2.55 4.93 5.63
N ILE A 65 2.75 3.90 4.81
CA ILE A 65 1.74 2.91 4.41
C ILE A 65 2.06 1.61 5.14
N GLY A 66 1.29 1.30 6.19
CA GLY A 66 1.56 0.16 7.07
C GLY A 66 1.09 -1.19 6.55
N SER A 67 0.28 -1.21 5.49
CA SER A 67 -0.37 -2.37 4.91
C SER A 67 -0.61 -2.15 3.43
N LEU A 68 -0.50 -3.19 2.63
CA LEU A 68 -0.89 -3.16 1.21
C LEU A 68 -2.43 -3.10 1.06
N GLY A 69 -3.17 -3.31 2.15
CA GLY A 69 -4.62 -3.31 2.17
C GLY A 69 -5.18 -4.48 1.38
N ILE A 70 -6.03 -4.19 0.39
CA ILE A 70 -6.71 -5.18 -0.45
C ILE A 70 -6.38 -4.97 -1.93
N TYR A 71 -6.57 -6.02 -2.73
CA TYR A 71 -6.46 -5.95 -4.19
C TYR A 71 -7.71 -6.54 -4.81
N GLU A 72 -8.47 -5.72 -5.54
CA GLU A 72 -9.76 -6.08 -6.12
C GLU A 72 -9.94 -5.36 -7.47
N ASN A 73 -10.55 -6.03 -8.46
CA ASN A 73 -10.83 -5.44 -9.78
C ASN A 73 -9.62 -4.74 -10.45
N GLY A 74 -8.42 -5.28 -10.26
CA GLY A 74 -7.19 -4.74 -10.84
C GLY A 74 -6.57 -3.55 -10.10
N ASN A 75 -7.04 -3.23 -8.89
CA ASN A 75 -6.57 -2.07 -8.12
C ASN A 75 -6.18 -2.46 -6.70
N PHE A 76 -5.16 -1.77 -6.18
CA PHE A 76 -4.78 -1.78 -4.78
C PHE A 76 -5.56 -0.71 -4.02
N TYR A 77 -6.12 -1.07 -2.88
CA TYR A 77 -6.75 -0.13 -1.96
C TYR A 77 -6.10 -0.21 -0.59
N PHE A 78 -5.58 0.90 -0.10
CA PHE A 78 -4.90 0.97 1.19
C PHE A 78 -5.01 2.37 1.81
N THR A 79 -4.74 2.45 3.10
CA THR A 79 -4.64 3.71 3.83
C THR A 79 -3.18 4.14 4.01
N SER A 80 -2.99 5.44 4.15
CA SER A 80 -1.74 6.05 4.60
C SER A 80 -1.95 6.75 5.94
N MET A 81 -0.91 6.76 6.78
CA MET A 81 -0.91 7.58 7.99
C MET A 81 -0.92 9.09 7.68
N SER A 82 -0.90 9.52 6.41
CA SER A 82 -1.28 10.89 6.03
C SER A 82 -2.79 11.18 6.17
N GLY A 83 -3.59 10.17 6.56
CA GLY A 83 -5.04 10.31 6.75
C GLY A 83 -5.82 10.15 5.45
N ASN A 84 -5.29 9.39 4.49
CA ASN A 84 -5.90 9.21 3.18
C ASN A 84 -6.13 7.73 2.87
N ILE A 85 -7.16 7.43 2.09
CA ILE A 85 -7.31 6.17 1.36
C ILE A 85 -6.91 6.40 -0.09
N TYR A 86 -6.26 5.40 -0.68
CA TYR A 86 -5.82 5.39 -2.06
C TYR A 86 -6.49 4.26 -2.82
N CYS A 87 -6.73 4.49 -4.11
CA CYS A 87 -6.92 3.46 -5.13
C CYS A 87 -5.82 3.61 -6.17
N ILE A 88 -4.94 2.62 -6.22
CA ILE A 88 -3.81 2.58 -7.15
C ILE A 88 -4.06 1.45 -8.14
N GLY A 89 -3.98 1.74 -9.43
CA GLY A 89 -4.06 0.70 -10.45
C GLY A 89 -2.83 -0.20 -10.47
N GLU A 90 -2.94 -1.31 -11.20
CA GLU A 90 -1.89 -2.34 -11.20
C GLU A 90 -0.55 -1.86 -11.79
N GLU A 91 -0.58 -0.83 -12.66
CA GLU A 91 0.61 -0.21 -13.23
C GLU A 91 1.11 0.99 -12.42
N GLY A 92 0.50 1.26 -11.26
CA GLY A 92 0.93 2.28 -10.31
C GLY A 92 0.24 3.64 -10.45
N GLU A 93 -0.72 3.77 -11.36
CA GLU A 93 -1.48 5.01 -11.52
C GLU A 93 -2.41 5.26 -10.32
N GLU A 94 -2.38 6.46 -9.74
CA GLU A 94 -3.36 6.88 -8.74
C GLU A 94 -4.69 7.15 -9.43
N LYS A 95 -5.69 6.28 -9.18
CA LYS A 95 -7.05 6.44 -9.73
C LYS A 95 -7.84 7.46 -8.93
N TRP A 96 -7.74 7.38 -7.60
CA TRP A 96 -8.29 8.37 -6.70
C TRP A 96 -7.59 8.34 -5.34
N LYS A 97 -7.74 9.45 -4.61
CA LYS A 97 -7.29 9.64 -3.22
C LYS A 97 -8.34 10.41 -2.44
N ILE A 98 -8.65 9.96 -1.23
CA ILE A 98 -9.69 10.55 -0.38
C ILE A 98 -9.15 10.80 1.02
N PRO A 99 -9.29 12.01 1.57
CA PRO A 99 -9.00 12.27 2.97
C PRO A 99 -10.08 11.64 3.86
N ILE A 100 -9.66 10.89 4.87
CA ILE A 100 -10.53 10.32 5.90
C ILE A 100 -10.05 10.76 7.28
N GLY A 101 -10.52 11.91 7.76
CA GLY A 101 -10.17 12.43 9.07
C GLY A 101 -8.75 13.01 9.15
N HIS A 102 -8.21 13.10 10.37
CA HIS A 102 -6.86 13.58 10.61
C HIS A 102 -5.84 12.45 10.43
N GLY A 103 -4.56 12.74 10.22
CA GLY A 103 -3.53 11.72 9.99
C GLY A 103 -3.56 10.52 10.96
N ASN A 104 -2.86 9.45 10.61
CA ASN A 104 -2.81 8.14 11.28
C ASN A 104 -4.03 7.24 11.04
N ALA A 105 -4.51 7.18 9.79
CA ALA A 105 -5.52 6.19 9.42
C ALA A 105 -5.06 4.76 9.74
N ASP A 106 -6.01 3.91 10.17
CA ASP A 106 -5.73 2.51 10.48
C ASP A 106 -5.34 1.76 9.18
N PRO A 107 -4.27 0.95 9.17
CA PRO A 107 -3.81 0.22 7.99
C PRO A 107 -4.78 -0.87 7.48
N TYR A 108 -5.83 -1.23 8.22
CA TYR A 108 -6.77 -2.26 7.80
C TYR A 108 -7.94 -1.67 6.98
N ILE A 109 -8.09 -2.19 5.76
CA ILE A 109 -9.24 -1.98 4.89
C ILE A 109 -9.91 -3.33 4.62
N ILE A 110 -11.23 -3.34 4.57
CA ILE A 110 -12.04 -4.46 4.06
C ILE A 110 -12.95 -3.95 2.93
N CYS A 111 -13.46 -4.85 2.10
CA CYS A 111 -14.40 -4.51 1.04
C CYS A 111 -15.56 -5.49 0.94
N ASP A 112 -16.62 -5.03 0.27
CA ASP A 112 -17.65 -5.87 -0.34
C ASP A 112 -17.65 -5.64 -1.86
N THR A 113 -18.79 -5.85 -2.53
CA THR A 113 -18.90 -5.75 -4.00
C THR A 113 -18.49 -4.39 -4.56
N ASP A 114 -18.92 -3.29 -3.94
CA ASP A 114 -18.69 -1.93 -4.48
C ASP A 114 -18.31 -0.89 -3.40
N ARG A 115 -18.06 -1.35 -2.17
CA ARG A 115 -17.59 -0.52 -1.06
C ARG A 115 -16.28 -0.99 -0.48
N ILE A 116 -15.50 -0.02 -0.03
CA ILE A 116 -14.43 -0.21 0.95
C ILE A 116 -14.83 0.38 2.30
N TYR A 117 -14.30 -0.23 3.36
CA TYR A 117 -14.47 0.22 4.72
C TYR A 117 -13.09 0.42 5.37
N ALA A 118 -12.87 1.59 5.93
CA ALA A 118 -11.61 1.96 6.58
C ALA A 118 -11.89 2.69 7.89
N ALA A 119 -10.98 2.53 8.86
CA ALA A 119 -11.11 3.17 10.18
C ALA A 119 -10.13 4.34 10.34
N ASN A 120 -10.64 5.50 10.78
CA ASN A 120 -9.82 6.60 11.28
C ASN A 120 -10.62 7.51 12.23
N HIS A 121 -10.49 7.31 13.53
CA HIS A 121 -11.35 7.93 14.56
C HIS A 121 -12.87 7.71 14.35
N GLY A 122 -13.24 6.83 13.43
CA GLY A 122 -14.58 6.52 12.96
C GLY A 122 -14.51 5.50 11.82
N LEU A 123 -15.64 4.94 11.40
CA LEU A 123 -15.73 4.00 10.29
C LEU A 123 -16.23 4.74 9.03
N TYR A 124 -15.47 4.67 7.95
CA TYR A 124 -15.81 5.27 6.66
C TYR A 124 -16.24 4.18 5.69
N CYS A 125 -17.27 4.46 4.90
CA CYS A 125 -17.73 3.62 3.79
C CYS A 125 -17.63 4.45 2.51
N ILE A 126 -16.90 3.93 1.52
CA ILE A 126 -16.55 4.66 0.30
C ILE A 126 -16.83 3.79 -0.91
N ASN A 127 -17.30 4.39 -2.00
CA ASN A 127 -17.44 3.70 -3.28
C ASN A 127 -16.05 3.37 -3.86
N MET A 128 -15.81 2.10 -4.20
CA MET A 128 -14.50 1.64 -4.67
C MET A 128 -14.10 2.20 -6.04
N GLU A 129 -15.07 2.43 -6.92
CA GLU A 129 -14.80 2.86 -8.30
C GLU A 129 -14.48 4.36 -8.36
N LYS A 130 -15.29 5.17 -7.68
CA LYS A 130 -15.24 6.63 -7.80
C LYS A 130 -14.49 7.32 -6.68
N GLY A 131 -14.42 6.69 -5.51
CA GLY A 131 -13.81 7.30 -4.34
C GLY A 131 -14.61 8.48 -3.78
N ASP A 132 -15.94 8.45 -3.84
CA ASP A 132 -16.81 9.40 -3.16
C ASP A 132 -17.38 8.80 -1.86
N GLN A 133 -17.52 9.66 -0.85
CA GLN A 133 -18.34 9.37 0.32
C GLN A 133 -19.81 9.47 -0.11
N LEU A 134 -20.61 8.46 0.23
CA LEU A 134 -22.07 8.51 0.06
C LEU A 134 -22.70 9.60 0.93
#